data_AF-E3T319-F1
#
_entry.id   AF-E3T319-F1
#
_cell.length_a   1.000
_cell.length_b   1.000
_cell.length_c   1.000
_cell.angle_alpha   90.00
_cell.angle_beta   90.00
_cell.angle_gamma   90.00
#
_symmetry.space_group_name_H-M   'P 1'
#
loop_
_entity.id
_entity.type
_entity.pdbx_description
1 polymer ?
#
loop_
_entity_poly.entity_id
_entity_poly.type
_entity_poly.pdbx_seq_one_letter_code
_entity_poly.pdbx_strand_id
1 'polypeptide(L)' 'MDDKQQYLIQDEPFYQTTANEVALYQSAYNRRLPVMVKGPTGCGKSRFIEYMAWKLRKPLITVACNEDMTA' A
#
# COMPACT_ATOMS: atom_id res chain seq x y z
N MET A 1 13.12 -17.46 -11.79
CA MET A 1 12.68 -16.09 -12.14
C MET A 1 11.99 -15.53 -10.90
N ASP A 2 12.39 -14.35 -10.42
CA ASP A 2 11.81 -13.76 -9.20
C ASP A 2 10.44 -13.15 -9.53
N ASP A 3 9.39 -13.92 -9.30
CA ASP A 3 7.97 -13.63 -9.60
C ASP A 3 7.46 -12.33 -8.93
N LYS A 4 8.20 -11.80 -7.97
CA LYS A 4 7.86 -10.57 -7.23
C LYS A 4 8.07 -9.30 -8.04
N GLN A 5 8.91 -9.33 -9.09
CA GLN A 5 9.21 -8.15 -9.88
C GLN A 5 7.99 -7.58 -10.62
N GLN A 6 7.03 -8.43 -11.01
CA GLN A 6 5.81 -7.99 -11.69
C GLN A 6 4.93 -7.08 -10.82
N TYR A 7 5.09 -7.15 -9.49
CA TYR A 7 4.32 -6.38 -8.52
C TYR A 7 5.04 -5.10 -8.07
N LEU A 8 6.20 -4.78 -8.63
CA LEU A 8 6.88 -3.51 -8.35
C LEU A 8 6.19 -2.36 -9.09
N ILE A 9 5.83 -1.33 -8.33
CA ILE A 9 5.37 -0.05 -8.89
C ILE A 9 6.60 0.73 -9.32
N GLN A 10 6.76 0.95 -10.62
CA GLN A 10 7.95 1.58 -11.20
C GLN A 10 7.84 3.11 -11.15
N ASP A 11 6.72 3.65 -11.64
CA ASP A 11 6.48 5.09 -11.71
C ASP A 11 5.85 5.61 -10.42
N GLU A 12 6.18 6.85 -10.04
CA GLU A 12 5.60 7.49 -8.87
C GLU A 12 4.09 7.67 -9.04
N PRO A 13 3.24 6.99 -8.25
CA PRO A 13 1.82 7.21 -8.30
C PRO A 13 1.50 8.54 -7.61
N PHE A 14 0.77 9.43 -8.30
CA PHE A 14 0.29 10.66 -7.67
C PHE A 14 -0.55 10.34 -6.42
N TYR A 15 -0.13 10.87 -5.27
CA TYR A 15 -0.84 10.83 -4.00
C TYR A 15 -0.63 12.15 -3.27
N GLN A 16 -1.73 12.83 -2.92
CA GLN A 16 -1.68 14.06 -2.13
C GLN A 16 -1.74 13.71 -0.64
N THR A 17 -0.68 14.05 0.09
CA THR A 17 -0.67 13.91 1.54
C THR A 17 -1.61 14.92 2.19
N THR A 18 -2.27 14.48 3.26
CA THR A 18 -3.25 15.26 4.04
C THR A 18 -2.77 15.55 5.45
N ALA A 19 -1.96 14.66 6.03
CA ALA A 19 -1.36 14.82 7.34
C ALA A 19 -0.01 14.06 7.43
N ASN A 20 0.22 13.34 8.53
CA ASN A 20 1.46 12.63 8.84
C ASN A 20 1.44 11.14 8.46
N GLU A 21 0.48 10.68 7.66
CA GLU A 21 0.27 9.28 7.31
C GLU A 21 1.50 8.61 6.69
N VAL A 22 2.25 9.32 5.85
CA VAL A 22 3.48 8.82 5.21
C VAL A 22 4.55 8.51 6.25
N ALA A 23 4.78 9.42 7.20
CA ALA A 23 5.79 9.24 8.24
C ALA A 23 5.40 8.15 9.24
N LEU A 24 4.11 8.09 9.61
CA LEU A 24 3.57 7.04 10.49
C LEU A 24 3.66 5.66 9.85
N TYR A 25 3.29 5.54 8.57
CA TYR A 25 3.38 4.28 7.84
C TYR A 25 4.83 3.81 7.72
N GLN A 26 5.77 4.71 7.40
CA GLN A 26 7.18 4.37 7.34
C GLN A 26 7.72 3.89 8.70
N SER A 27 7.28 4.50 9.79
CA SER A 27 7.63 4.09 11.15
C SER A 27 7.08 2.70 11.50
N ALA A 28 5.82 2.43 11.15
CA ALA A 28 5.18 1.12 11.33
C ALA A 28 5.89 0.04 10.48
N TYR A 29 6.23 0.36 9.24
CA TYR A 29 6.95 -0.54 8.32
C TYR A 29 8.33 -0.92 8.87
N ASN A 30 9.11 0.06 9.36
CA ASN A 30 10.42 -0.19 9.96
C ASN A 30 10.35 -1.13 11.17
N ARG A 31 9.22 -1.12 11.89
CA ARG A 31 8.95 -2.00 13.03
C ARG A 31 8.18 -3.27 12.66
N ARG A 32 7.89 -3.48 11.37
CA ARG A 32 7.10 -4.61 10.84
C ARG A 32 5.73 -4.76 11.52
N LEU A 33 5.10 -3.65 11.88
CA LEU A 33 3.77 -3.64 12.47
C LEU A 33 2.70 -3.76 11.36
N PRO A 34 1.68 -4.61 11.52
CA PRO A 34 0.51 -4.60 10.64
C PRO A 34 -0.19 -3.23 10.66
N VAL A 35 -0.62 -2.76 9.49
CA VAL A 35 -1.29 -1.46 9.32
C VAL A 35 -2.70 -1.66 8.79
N MET A 36 -3.69 -1.03 9.43
CA MET A 36 -5.07 -0.94 8.97
C MET A 36 -5.38 0.49 8.54
N VAL A 37 -5.76 0.68 7.27
CA VAL A 37 -6.15 1.99 6.73
C VAL A 37 -7.67 2.11 6.74
N LYS A 38 -8.20 3.10 7.46
CA LYS A 38 -9.64 3.33 7.60
C LYS A 38 -10.06 4.61 6.89
N GLY A 39 -11.28 4.64 6.36
CA GLY A 39 -11.87 5.80 5.71
C GLY A 39 -12.97 5.43 4.70
N PRO A 40 -13.79 6.38 4.24
CA PRO A 40 -14.89 6.12 3.33
C PRO A 40 -14.41 5.67 1.95
N THR A 41 -15.30 5.11 1.12
CA THR A 41 -14.99 4.74 -0.26
C THR A 41 -14.51 5.97 -1.06
N GLY A 42 -13.53 5.79 -1.93
CA GLY A 42 -13.01 6.87 -2.79
C GLY A 42 -12.04 7.86 -2.14
N CYS A 43 -11.74 7.77 -0.84
CA CYS A 43 -10.85 8.72 -0.15
C CYS A 43 -9.34 8.47 -0.37
N GLY A 44 -8.94 7.67 -1.36
CA GLY A 44 -7.52 7.47 -1.72
C GLY A 44 -6.74 6.41 -0.92
N LYS A 45 -7.40 5.53 -0.14
CA LYS A 45 -6.70 4.49 0.67
C LYS A 45 -5.81 3.56 -0.16
N SER A 46 -6.31 3.02 -1.27
CA SER A 46 -5.52 2.14 -2.13
C SER A 46 -4.34 2.89 -2.76
N ARG A 47 -4.60 4.13 -3.21
CA ARG A 47 -3.57 5.01 -3.79
C ARG A 47 -2.47 5.37 -2.78
N PHE A 48 -2.82 5.54 -1.51
CA PHE A 48 -1.85 5.72 -0.42
C PHE A 48 -0.93 4.50 -0.29
N ILE A 49 -1.49 3.28 -0.30
CA ILE A 49 -0.70 2.05 -0.22
C ILE A 49 0.21 1.89 -1.45
N GLU A 50 -0.28 2.19 -2.66
CA GLU A 50 0.54 2.23 -3.89
C GLU A 50 1.71 3.21 -3.75
N TYR A 51 1.45 4.43 -3.27
CA TYR A 51 2.47 5.45 -3.04
C TYR A 51 3.52 4.99 -2.02
N MET A 52 3.11 4.37 -0.91
CA MET A 52 4.04 3.85 0.09
C MET A 52 4.85 2.66 -0.44
N ALA A 53 4.26 1.77 -1.24
CA ALA A 53 4.98 0.64 -1.85
C ALA A 53 6.03 1.12 -2.86
N TRP A 54 5.69 2.08 -3.71
CA TRP A 54 6.65 2.75 -4.61
C TRP A 54 7.78 3.41 -3.80
N LYS A 55 7.43 4.23 -2.80
CA LYS A 55 8.40 4.98 -1.97
C LYS A 55 9.36 4.07 -1.21
N LEU A 56 8.90 2.90 -0.76
CA LEU A 56 9.71 1.91 -0.05
C LEU A 56 10.44 0.93 -0.99
N ARG A 57 10.23 1.04 -2.32
CA ARG A 57 10.74 0.12 -3.34
C ARG A 57 10.39 -1.34 -3.02
N LYS A 58 9.11 -1.58 -2.71
CA LYS A 58 8.60 -2.92 -2.36
C LYS A 58 7.53 -3.36 -3.35
N PRO A 59 7.49 -4.66 -3.70
CA PRO A 59 6.38 -5.21 -4.48
C PRO A 59 5.07 -5.10 -3.68
N LEU A 60 4.00 -4.69 -4.34
CA LEU A 60 2.66 -4.58 -3.77
C LEU A 60 1.76 -5.68 -4.34
N ILE A 61 1.41 -6.64 -3.49
CA ILE A 61 0.44 -7.69 -3.82
C ILE A 61 -0.91 -7.23 -3.30
N THR A 62 -1.84 -6.95 -4.22
CA THR A 62 -3.20 -6.52 -3.89
C THR A 62 -4.17 -7.67 -4.14
N VAL A 63 -4.94 -8.04 -3.12
CA VAL A 63 -5.99 -9.05 -3.23
C VAL A 63 -7.33 -8.34 -3.02
N ALA A 64 -8.22 -8.45 -4.01
CA ALA A 64 -9.60 -7.99 -3.87
C ALA A 64 -10.40 -9.07 -3.15
N CYS A 65 -10.66 -8.87 -1.86
CA CYS A 65 -11.45 -9.81 -1.06
C CYS A 65 -12.93 -9.74 -1.46
N ASN A 66 -13.56 -10.90 -1.63
CA ASN A 66 -14.99 -11.06 -1.89
C ASN A 66 -15.55 -12.22 -1.06
N GLU A 67 -16.86 -12.40 -1.10
CA GLU A 67 -17.58 -13.39 -0.29
C GLU A 67 -17.30 -14.85 -0.72
N ASP A 68 -16.93 -15.06 -1.99
CA ASP A 68 -16.61 -16.38 -2.55
C ASP A 68 -15.16 -16.82 -2.29
N MET A 69 -14.34 -15.96 -1.66
CA MET A 69 -12.94 -16.24 -1.38
C MET A 69 -12.82 -17.20 -0.18
N THR A 70 -12.31 -18.40 -0.45
CA THR A 70 -12.08 -19.43 0.58
C THR A 70 -10.72 -19.27 1.25
N ALA A 71 -10.61 -19.81 2.46
CA ALA A 71 -9.42 -19.76 3.31
C ALA A 71 -8.39 -20.85 2.96
#